data_AF-A0A2K5J526-F1
#
_entry.id   AF-A0A2K5J526-F1
#
_cell.length_a   1.000
_cell.length_b   1.000
_cell.length_c   1.000
_cell.angle_alpha   90.00
_cell.angle_beta   90.00
_cell.angle_gamma   90.00
#
_symmetry.space_group_name_H-M   'P 1'
#
loop_
_entity.id
_entity.type
_entity.pdbx_description
1 polymer ?
#
loop_
_entity_poly.entity_id
_entity_poly.type
_entity_poly.pdbx_seq_one_letter_code
_entity_poly.pdbx_strand_id
1 'polypeptide(L)' 'MKDEVALLATVTLLGVLLQAYFSLQVISARRAFRVSPPLTTGPPEFERVYRA' A
#
# COMPACT_ATOMS: atom_id res chain seq x y z
N MET A 1 1.97 29.58 12.41
CA MET A 1 1.27 28.27 12.57
C MET A 1 1.32 27.39 11.32
N LYS A 2 0.81 27.80 10.15
CA LYS A 2 0.86 26.93 8.93
C LYS A 2 2.30 26.64 8.47
N ASP A 3 3.14 27.66 8.47
CA ASP A 3 4.55 27.53 8.05
C ASP A 3 5.37 26.66 9.03
N GLU A 4 4.99 26.65 10.31
CA GLU A 4 5.63 25.83 11.35
C GLU A 4 5.37 24.33 11.17
N VAL A 5 4.25 23.96 10.52
CA VAL A 5 3.85 22.56 10.31
C VAL A 5 3.95 22.11 8.85
N ALA A 6 4.33 22.99 7.94
CA ALA A 6 4.31 22.70 6.50
C ALA A 6 5.16 21.49 6.13
N LEU A 7 6.36 21.35 6.72
CA LEU A 7 7.23 20.20 6.49
C LEU A 7 6.63 18.91 7.05
N LEU A 8 6.05 18.96 8.25
CA LEU A 8 5.39 17.82 8.87
C LEU A 8 4.21 17.34 8.00
N ALA A 9 3.35 18.28 7.60
CA ALA A 9 2.20 18.00 6.74
C ALA A 9 2.61 17.40 5.39
N THR A 10 3.73 17.86 4.83
CA THR A 10 4.27 17.34 3.57
C THR A 10 4.71 15.88 3.72
N VAL A 11 5.46 15.54 4.77
CA VAL A 11 5.88 14.15 5.04
C VAL A 11 4.68 13.27 5.37
N THR A 12 3.69 13.79 6.09
CA THR A 12 2.44 13.08 6.34
C THR A 12 1.72 12.74 5.04
N LEU A 13 1.56 13.71 4.13
CA LEU A 13 0.93 13.48 2.84
C LEU A 13 1.72 12.48 2.00
N LEU A 14 3.04 12.58 1.98
CA LEU A 14 3.90 11.62 1.28
C LEU A 14 3.73 10.20 1.84
N GLY A 15 3.63 10.05 3.16
CA GLY A 15 3.35 8.77 3.81
C GLY A 15 1.99 8.19 3.41
N VAL A 16 0.95 9.03 3.33
CA VAL A 16 -0.38 8.62 2.85
C VAL A 16 -0.33 8.14 1.40
N LEU A 17 0.36 8.88 0.53
CA LEU A 17 0.52 8.49 -0.88
C LEU A 17 1.30 7.19 -1.04
N LEU A 18 2.33 6.97 -0.22
CA LEU A 18 3.10 5.74 -0.22
C LEU A 18 2.24 4.53 0.21
N GLN A 19 1.44 4.68 1.26
CA GLN A 19 0.51 3.63 1.72
C GLN A 19 -0.58 3.34 0.68
N ALA A 20 -1.11 4.37 0.02
CA ALA A 20 -2.05 4.21 -1.09
C ALA A 20 -1.41 3.44 -2.27
N TYR A 21 -0.16 3.77 -2.60
CA TYR A 21 0.59 3.04 -3.63
C TYR A 21 0.75 1.56 -3.27
N PHE A 22 1.17 1.21 -2.05
CA PHE A 22 1.27 -0.19 -1.64
C PHE A 22 -0.07 -0.92 -1.68
N SER A 23 -1.15 -0.26 -1.25
CA SER A 23 -2.51 -0.81 -1.34
C SER A 23 -2.90 -1.14 -2.79
N LEU A 24 -2.57 -0.26 -3.74
CA LEU A 24 -2.82 -0.49 -5.17
C LEU A 24 -1.95 -1.64 -5.72
N GLN A 25 -0.71 -1.77 -5.26
CA GLN A 25 0.17 -2.89 -5.64
C GLN A 25 -0.39 -4.23 -5.16
N VAL A 26 -0.94 -4.30 -3.94
CA VAL A 26 -1.62 -5.50 -3.44
C VAL A 26 -2.85 -5.83 -4.28
N ILE A 27 -3.68 -4.84 -4.65
CA ILE A 27 -4.85 -5.06 -5.53
C ILE A 27 -4.40 -5.56 -6.92
N SER A 28 -3.32 -4.99 -7.47
CA SER A 28 -2.72 -5.45 -8.72
C SER A 28 -2.27 -6.91 -8.62
N ALA A 29 -1.55 -7.27 -7.56
CA ALA A 29 -1.11 -8.64 -7.30
C ALA A 29 -2.30 -9.62 -7.12
N ARG A 30 -3.38 -9.21 -6.43
CA ARG A 30 -4.62 -10.01 -6.34
C ARG A 30 -5.19 -10.33 -7.72
N ARG A 31 -5.20 -9.35 -8.63
CA ARG A 31 -5.67 -9.54 -10.01
C ARG A 31 -4.73 -10.45 -10.81
N ALA A 32 -3.42 -10.28 -10.68
CA ALA A 32 -2.41 -11.08 -11.38
C ALA A 32 -2.46 -12.57 -10.97
N PHE A 33 -2.51 -12.84 -9.66
CA PHE A 33 -2.52 -14.20 -9.11
C PHE A 33 -3.93 -14.78 -8.88
N ARG A 34 -4.98 -14.03 -9.24
CA ARG A 34 -6.41 -14.39 -9.06
C ARG A 34 -6.76 -14.77 -7.61
N VAL A 35 -6.16 -14.09 -6.63
CA VAL A 35 -6.45 -14.28 -5.20
C VAL A 35 -7.59 -13.36 -4.78
N SER A 36 -8.80 -13.89 -4.85
CA SER A 36 -10.02 -13.17 -4.45
C SER A 36 -10.08 -12.95 -2.94
N PRO A 37 -10.52 -11.78 -2.46
CA PRO A 37 -10.93 -11.61 -1.07
C PRO A 37 -11.98 -12.67 -0.66
N PRO A 38 -11.98 -13.16 0.60
CA PRO A 38 -11.20 -12.70 1.75
C PRO A 38 -9.81 -13.35 1.86
N LEU A 39 -9.37 -14.15 0.88
CA LEU A 39 -8.11 -14.90 0.99
C LEU A 39 -6.89 -13.96 1.07
N THR A 40 -5.97 -14.32 1.96
CA THR A 40 -4.68 -13.65 2.19
C THR A 40 -3.49 -14.58 1.96
N THR A 41 -3.77 -15.81 1.51
CA THR A 41 -2.78 -16.83 1.15
C THR A 41 -2.82 -17.10 -0.35
N GLY A 42 -1.72 -17.57 -0.91
CA GLY A 42 -1.60 -17.84 -2.35
C GLY A 42 -0.17 -18.21 -2.75
N PRO A 43 0.22 -17.95 -4.01
CA PRO A 43 1.61 -18.14 -4.43
C PRO A 43 2.57 -17.32 -3.54
N PRO A 44 3.79 -17.82 -3.25
CA PRO A 44 4.74 -17.13 -2.38
C PRO A 44 5.04 -15.68 -2.82
N GLU A 45 4.95 -15.39 -4.12
CA GLU A 45 5.14 -14.02 -4.64
C GLU A 45 4.01 -13.07 -4.23
N PHE A 46 2.76 -13.54 -4.27
CA PHE A 46 1.61 -12.78 -3.78
C PHE A 46 1.74 -12.51 -2.27
N GLU A 47 2.11 -13.53 -1.49
CA GLU A 47 2.23 -13.37 -0.04
C GLU A 47 3.34 -12.38 0.34
N ARG A 48 4.44 -12.32 -0.41
CA ARG A 48 5.48 -11.30 -0.21
C ARG A 48 4.94 -9.88 -0.41
N VAL A 49 4.15 -9.66 -1.46
CA VAL A 49 3.53 -8.34 -1.73
C VAL A 49 2.46 -8.01 -0.69
N TYR A 50 1.67 -8.99 -0.24
CA TYR A 50 0.61 -8.78 0.75
C TYR A 50 1.16 -8.50 2.17
N ARG A 51 2.33 -9.03 2.52
CA ARG A 51 2.94 -8.87 3.86
C ARG A 51 3.94 -7.71 3.98
N ALA A 52 4.44 -7.19 2.86
CA ALA A 52 5.36 -6.05 2.82
C ALA A 52 4.65 -4.74 3.19
#